data_AF-A0A1M5QWC0-F1
#
_entry.id   AF-A0A1M5QWC0-F1
#
_cell.length_a   1.000
_cell.length_b   1.000
_cell.length_c   1.000
_cell.angle_alpha   90.00
_cell.angle_beta   90.00
_cell.angle_gamma   90.00
#
_symmetry.space_group_name_H-M   'P 1'
#
loop_
_entity.id
_entity.type
_entity.pdbx_description
1 polymer ?
#
loop_
_entity_poly.entity_id
_entity_poly.type
_entity_poly.pdbx_seq_one_letter_code
_entity_poly.pdbx_strand_id
1 'polypeptide(L)'
;MRVFVATAVLIFLKSLTAPVHAQPYQAGFKIISTYDSSRLYKPDSRLSDKLHFRPMDIDLWYPAEIVSSDTIASFSDLVHLFEIRSNFYDDTKRYDGLTDELLQYICAGLNCKDYHALKKIKTNSYWNAKPIARSFPLILYLAGFNGMSYENYLLFEALAKNGFVVASISSIGAYPGNMTMDSLGVYEQIGDANFVIDHLRKRHTLSNEIGLIGYSWGGLASAIMAMTEPGKIKAVVSLDGSEQFMYGNPEEDEKLTRIREGTFFKPEAIRSSFLYLDSDIAEGDDSPDSIYNISDHISGDKIYLKIKHSKHEDFSSLSVMASEDRILAPYDVIQVLTVDYMLDKLQGSQIFYEKIPTEKVTRHFSPPPAGKDSRAVDKMLLKGTIRDQTTNLPLPYVNIGILNKDKGTTSNLKGEFQLPLVDSNLHDTLRISMVGYEPRDFYLKDVFKIQKQLKVHLKEKTIELKEVGITDKKLVTRILGNKTDSKFFGGKFASGDLGSELAIRIKIKNTPTYLENFSFTISYNTADTATFRVNIYNVKNGLPFENILTHNIIATVNNRTGKIDIDLSAYNVTVSEDVFIGLQWLEGSHSSGVTFSAGFTNHKTYYRKASQARWKKYPMGVGFNVTAKY
;
A
#
# COMPACT_ATOMS: atom_id res chain seq x y z
N MET A 1 -31.17 -30.75 34.92
CA MET A 1 -30.65 -29.41 35.24
C MET A 1 -29.52 -29.59 36.27
N ARG A 2 -28.27 -29.69 35.80
CA ARG A 2 -27.07 -29.80 36.63
C ARG A 2 -26.03 -28.86 36.04
N VAL A 3 -25.57 -27.95 36.90
CA VAL A 3 -24.53 -26.97 36.64
C VAL A 3 -23.19 -27.70 36.52
N PHE A 4 -22.44 -27.43 35.45
CA PHE A 4 -21.01 -27.72 35.39
C PHE A 4 -20.27 -26.39 35.23
N VAL A 5 -19.58 -26.01 36.31
CA VAL A 5 -18.55 -24.97 36.31
C VAL A 5 -17.31 -25.59 35.69
N ALA A 6 -16.86 -25.07 34.55
CA ALA A 6 -15.56 -25.39 33.97
C ALA A 6 -14.62 -24.21 34.20
N THR A 7 -13.84 -24.30 35.27
CA THR A 7 -12.70 -23.43 35.57
C THR A 7 -11.61 -23.72 34.54
N ALA A 8 -11.45 -22.87 33.53
CA ALA A 8 -10.30 -22.93 32.63
C ALA A 8 -9.12 -22.18 33.26
N VAL A 9 -8.17 -22.96 33.79
CA VAL A 9 -6.89 -22.53 34.31
C VAL A 9 -6.09 -21.85 33.20
N LEU A 10 -5.69 -20.58 33.39
CA LEU A 10 -4.66 -19.94 32.58
C LEU A 10 -3.32 -20.65 32.85
N ILE A 11 -2.94 -21.55 31.95
CA ILE A 11 -1.58 -22.07 31.88
C ILE A 11 -0.77 -21.04 31.09
N PHE A 12 0.06 -20.26 31.78
CA PHE A 12 1.16 -19.55 31.15
C PHE A 12 2.14 -20.59 30.58
N LEU A 13 1.95 -20.99 29.33
CA LEU A 13 2.99 -21.66 28.57
C LEU A 13 4.11 -20.64 28.34
N LYS A 14 5.16 -20.72 29.17
CA LYS A 14 6.48 -20.24 28.76
C LYS A 14 6.76 -20.87 27.39
N SER A 15 6.96 -20.03 26.38
CA SER A 15 7.49 -20.42 25.07
C SER A 15 8.62 -21.44 25.28
N LEU A 16 8.32 -22.71 24.98
CA LEU A 16 9.25 -23.82 25.01
C LEU A 16 9.79 -24.02 23.60
N THR A 17 10.65 -23.12 23.17
CA THR A 17 11.61 -23.40 22.10
C THR A 17 12.97 -22.87 22.55
N ALA A 18 13.95 -23.76 22.62
CA ALA A 18 15.34 -23.34 22.80
C ALA A 18 15.71 -22.43 21.61
N PRO A 19 16.40 -21.30 21.85
CA PRO A 19 16.82 -20.44 20.75
C PRO A 19 17.71 -21.24 19.78
N VAL A 20 17.48 -21.08 18.48
CA VAL A 20 18.21 -21.78 17.38
C VAL A 20 19.70 -21.39 17.34
N HIS A 21 20.06 -20.32 18.06
CA HIS A 21 21.43 -19.86 18.28
C HIS A 21 21.67 -19.66 19.78
N ALA A 22 22.93 -19.75 20.21
CA ALA A 22 23.28 -19.16 21.49
C ALA A 22 22.96 -17.67 21.41
N GLN A 23 21.99 -17.20 22.19
CA GLN A 23 21.67 -15.78 22.36
C GLN A 23 22.36 -15.30 23.66
N PRO A 24 23.68 -15.06 23.63
CA PRO A 24 24.45 -14.78 24.84
C PRO A 24 24.12 -13.41 25.45
N TYR A 25 23.49 -12.51 24.69
CA TYR A 25 23.17 -11.16 25.12
C TYR A 25 21.66 -10.93 25.17
N GLN A 26 21.28 -9.83 25.81
CA GLN A 26 19.94 -9.24 25.68
C GLN A 26 20.02 -8.00 24.77
N ALA A 27 18.87 -7.51 24.32
CA ALA A 27 18.80 -6.38 23.40
C ALA A 27 18.51 -5.07 24.16
N GLY A 28 19.53 -4.21 24.29
CA GLY A 28 19.33 -2.82 24.67
C GLY A 28 18.77 -2.02 23.48
N PHE A 29 17.99 -0.99 23.77
CA PHE A 29 17.40 -0.09 22.80
C PHE A 29 17.55 1.37 23.24
N LYS A 30 17.98 2.23 22.34
CA LYS A 30 18.00 3.69 22.56
C LYS A 30 17.78 4.45 21.27
N ILE A 31 17.38 5.71 21.40
CA ILE A 31 17.23 6.64 20.28
C ILE A 31 18.35 7.68 20.38
N ILE A 32 19.00 7.97 19.26
CA ILE A 32 19.96 9.07 19.14
C ILE A 32 19.38 10.12 18.20
N SER A 33 19.04 11.30 18.73
CA SER A 33 18.62 12.44 17.94
C SER A 33 19.81 13.37 17.66
N THR A 34 20.02 13.71 16.39
CA THR A 34 21.16 14.54 15.92
C THR A 34 20.79 15.25 14.61
N TYR A 35 21.71 16.06 14.09
CA TYR A 35 21.57 16.72 12.79
C TYR A 35 22.76 16.39 11.88
N ASP A 36 22.47 16.16 10.61
CA ASP A 36 23.45 16.19 9.53
C ASP A 36 23.55 17.62 8.99
N SER A 37 24.50 18.38 9.55
CA SER A 37 24.73 19.77 9.15
C SER A 37 25.35 19.92 7.75
N SER A 38 25.69 18.82 7.07
CA SER A 38 26.19 18.87 5.69
C SER A 38 25.06 18.90 4.65
N ARG A 39 23.82 18.57 5.06
CA ARG A 39 22.65 18.55 4.19
C ARG A 39 21.58 19.51 4.69
N LEU A 40 21.09 20.35 3.78
CA LEU A 40 19.90 21.15 4.01
C LEU A 40 18.67 20.24 3.94
N TYR A 41 17.68 20.47 4.81
CA TYR A 41 16.44 19.73 4.79
C TYR A 41 15.26 20.59 4.35
N LYS A 42 14.96 21.67 5.10
CA LYS A 42 13.93 22.62 4.73
C LYS A 42 14.52 23.75 3.88
N PRO A 43 14.14 23.86 2.59
CA PRO A 43 14.59 24.96 1.73
C PRO A 43 14.23 26.33 2.30
N ASP A 44 15.07 27.33 2.01
CA ASP A 44 14.85 28.75 2.37
C ASP A 44 14.61 29.04 3.87
N SER A 45 14.95 28.09 4.74
CA SER A 45 14.83 28.23 6.19
C SER A 45 16.00 29.02 6.78
N ARG A 46 15.77 29.69 7.92
CA ARG A 46 16.84 30.34 8.69
C ARG A 46 17.70 29.29 9.37
N LEU A 47 18.99 29.57 9.60
CA LEU A 47 19.91 28.68 10.33
C LEU A 47 19.40 28.25 11.73
N SER A 48 18.53 29.04 12.35
CA SER A 48 17.92 28.75 13.65
C SER A 48 16.68 27.85 13.57
N ASP A 49 16.15 27.57 12.37
CA ASP A 49 15.04 26.65 12.18
C ASP A 49 15.50 25.23 12.51
N LYS A 50 14.73 24.52 13.34
CA LYS A 50 15.01 23.13 13.73
C LYS A 50 15.03 22.19 12.51
N LEU A 51 14.39 22.56 11.40
CA LEU A 51 14.37 21.78 10.17
C LEU A 51 15.35 22.31 9.12
N HIS A 52 16.23 23.25 9.48
CA HIS A 52 17.21 23.80 8.53
C HIS A 52 18.15 22.73 8.00
N PHE A 53 18.92 22.11 8.91
CA PHE A 53 19.74 20.95 8.59
C PHE A 53 18.93 19.67 8.70
N ARG A 54 19.36 18.61 8.00
CA ARG A 54 18.68 17.32 8.02
C ARG A 54 18.66 16.70 9.42
N PRO A 55 17.49 16.67 10.08
CA PRO A 55 17.38 16.02 11.38
C PRO A 55 17.46 14.52 11.22
N MET A 56 17.97 13.84 12.24
CA MET A 56 18.17 12.40 12.25
C MET A 56 17.82 11.80 13.60
N ASP A 57 16.88 10.86 13.59
CA ASP A 57 16.55 9.99 14.72
C ASP A 57 16.97 8.56 14.41
N ILE A 58 18.02 8.11 15.10
CA ILE A 58 18.65 6.81 14.91
C ILE A 58 18.13 5.86 15.99
N ASP A 59 17.41 4.83 15.57
CA ASP A 59 16.95 3.76 16.45
C ASP A 59 18.03 2.68 16.57
N LEU A 60 18.62 2.52 17.75
CA LEU A 60 19.77 1.64 17.96
C LEU A 60 19.42 0.46 18.88
N TRP A 61 19.49 -0.75 18.34
CA TRP A 61 19.51 -1.99 19.12
C TRP A 61 20.94 -2.49 19.28
N TYR A 62 21.30 -2.96 20.47
CA TYR A 62 22.66 -3.36 20.77
C TYR A 62 22.74 -4.43 21.87
N PRO A 63 23.83 -5.22 21.94
CA PRO A 63 24.02 -6.19 23.01
C PRO A 63 24.16 -5.48 24.36
N ALA A 64 23.36 -5.87 25.35
CA ALA A 64 23.30 -5.19 26.66
C ALA A 64 23.34 -6.15 27.86
N GLU A 65 23.84 -5.62 28.99
CA GLU A 65 23.70 -6.20 30.33
C GLU A 65 22.38 -5.70 30.93
N ILE A 66 21.48 -6.62 31.30
CA ILE A 66 20.17 -6.27 31.86
C ILE A 66 20.16 -6.42 33.37
N VAL A 67 19.67 -5.41 34.06
CA VAL A 67 19.39 -5.42 35.48
C VAL A 67 17.89 -5.29 35.73
N SER A 68 17.42 -5.67 36.93
CA SER A 68 15.99 -5.68 37.26
C SER A 68 15.32 -4.30 37.22
N SER A 69 16.08 -3.21 37.28
CA SER A 69 15.58 -1.83 37.16
C SER A 69 15.39 -1.35 35.72
N ASP A 70 15.86 -2.10 34.72
CA ASP A 70 15.75 -1.69 33.32
C ASP A 70 14.29 -1.75 32.84
N THR A 71 13.90 -0.76 32.04
CA THR A 71 12.54 -0.64 31.51
C THR A 71 12.46 -1.26 30.11
N ILE A 72 11.45 -2.09 29.89
CA ILE A 72 11.20 -2.71 28.58
C ILE A 72 10.30 -1.81 27.74
N ALA A 73 10.67 -1.57 26.48
CA ALA A 73 9.81 -0.90 25.51
C ALA A 73 8.59 -1.77 25.19
N SER A 74 7.41 -1.16 25.15
CA SER A 74 6.24 -1.80 24.56
C SER A 74 6.28 -1.64 23.03
N PHE A 75 5.53 -2.50 22.33
CA PHE A 75 5.32 -2.32 20.90
C PHE A 75 4.66 -0.96 20.59
N SER A 76 3.75 -0.52 21.46
CA SER A 76 3.12 0.80 21.33
C SER A 76 4.14 1.93 21.39
N ASP A 77 5.19 1.81 22.21
CA ASP A 77 6.24 2.84 22.30
C ASP A 77 6.97 2.96 20.96
N LEU A 78 7.29 1.83 20.31
CA LEU A 78 7.95 1.82 19.00
C LEU A 78 7.06 2.40 17.90
N VAL A 79 5.78 2.04 17.87
CA VAL A 79 4.82 2.57 16.88
C VAL A 79 4.57 4.07 17.12
N HIS A 80 4.55 4.53 18.37
CA HIS A 80 4.30 5.93 18.70
C HIS A 80 5.40 6.87 18.17
N LEU A 81 6.62 6.36 17.98
CA LEU A 81 7.68 7.12 17.31
C LEU A 81 7.30 7.55 15.90
N PHE A 82 6.45 6.78 15.20
CA PHE A 82 5.95 7.14 13.87
C PHE A 82 5.21 8.48 13.91
N GLU A 83 4.26 8.62 14.84
CA GLU A 83 3.49 9.85 15.00
C GLU A 83 4.36 11.03 15.44
N ILE A 84 5.24 10.82 16.43
CA ILE A 84 6.16 11.86 16.91
C ILE A 84 7.01 12.39 15.76
N ARG A 85 7.55 11.49 14.93
CA ARG A 85 8.43 11.85 13.81
C ARG A 85 7.64 12.46 12.67
N SER A 86 6.49 11.93 12.27
CA SER A 86 5.65 12.57 11.25
C SER A 86 5.31 14.02 11.61
N ASN A 87 5.00 14.28 12.89
CA ASN A 87 4.77 15.64 13.40
C ASN A 87 6.05 16.50 13.53
N PHE A 88 7.23 15.88 13.58
CA PHE A 88 8.50 16.59 13.69
C PHE A 88 9.05 16.99 12.31
N TYR A 89 9.11 16.03 11.38
CA TYR A 89 9.74 16.18 10.06
C TYR A 89 8.88 16.95 9.04
N ASP A 90 7.56 17.02 9.26
CA ASP A 90 6.63 17.81 8.46
C ASP A 90 5.93 18.84 9.34
N ASP A 91 6.35 20.10 9.21
CA ASP A 91 5.75 21.23 9.92
C ASP A 91 4.57 21.88 9.19
N THR A 92 4.16 21.32 8.04
CA THR A 92 3.04 21.80 7.23
C THR A 92 1.71 21.15 7.64
N LYS A 93 1.77 20.01 8.34
CA LYS A 93 0.61 19.20 8.72
C LYS A 93 0.68 18.77 10.18
N ARG A 94 -0.42 18.20 10.66
CA ARG A 94 -0.52 17.50 11.94
C ARG A 94 -0.94 16.07 11.66
N TYR A 95 -0.27 15.14 12.34
CA TYR A 95 -0.44 13.69 12.23
C TYR A 95 -0.98 13.10 13.54
N ASP A 96 -1.68 13.90 14.33
CA ASP A 96 -2.20 13.48 15.63
C ASP A 96 -3.15 12.28 15.48
N GLY A 97 -2.94 11.22 16.25
CA GLY A 97 -3.70 9.97 16.17
C GLY A 97 -3.14 8.93 15.19
N LEU A 98 -2.04 9.21 14.48
CA LEU A 98 -1.41 8.30 13.53
C LEU A 98 -0.99 6.97 14.17
N THR A 99 -0.61 6.97 15.44
CA THR A 99 -0.30 5.75 16.20
C THR A 99 -1.51 4.81 16.22
N ASP A 100 -2.69 5.33 16.55
CA ASP A 100 -3.91 4.54 16.67
C ASP A 100 -4.43 4.08 15.32
N GLU A 101 -4.25 4.89 14.29
CA GLU A 101 -4.53 4.50 12.90
C GLU A 101 -3.66 3.31 12.49
N LEU A 102 -2.33 3.40 12.65
CA LEU A 102 -1.41 2.32 12.28
C LEU A 102 -1.68 1.04 13.09
N LEU A 103 -1.97 1.13 14.38
CA LEU A 103 -2.34 -0.05 15.18
C LEU A 103 -3.63 -0.70 14.68
N GLN A 104 -4.63 0.07 14.26
CA GLN A 104 -5.85 -0.48 13.66
C GLN A 104 -5.57 -1.21 12.34
N TYR A 105 -4.68 -0.66 11.50
CA TYR A 105 -4.24 -1.32 10.27
C TYR A 105 -3.59 -2.66 10.54
N ILE A 106 -2.62 -2.68 11.45
CA ILE A 106 -1.91 -3.92 11.79
C ILE A 106 -2.88 -4.93 12.39
N CYS A 107 -3.78 -4.49 13.28
CA CYS A 107 -4.83 -5.35 13.83
C CYS A 107 -5.72 -5.95 12.73
N ALA A 108 -6.10 -5.17 11.72
CA ALA A 108 -6.89 -5.66 10.60
C ALA A 108 -6.14 -6.71 9.77
N GLY A 109 -4.85 -6.50 9.49
CA GLY A 109 -4.00 -7.48 8.80
C GLY A 109 -3.85 -8.79 9.57
N LEU A 110 -3.75 -8.70 10.90
CA LEU A 110 -3.68 -9.84 11.82
C LEU A 110 -5.04 -10.46 12.16
N ASN A 111 -6.14 -9.94 11.60
CA ASN A 111 -7.51 -10.33 11.94
C ASN A 111 -7.81 -10.29 13.46
N CYS A 112 -7.24 -9.30 14.13
CA CYS A 112 -7.36 -9.09 15.57
C CYS A 112 -8.73 -8.47 15.92
N LYS A 113 -9.31 -8.82 17.09
CA LYS A 113 -10.64 -8.35 17.49
C LYS A 113 -10.63 -6.93 18.08
N ASP A 114 -9.52 -6.54 18.71
CA ASP A 114 -9.37 -5.27 19.41
C ASP A 114 -7.91 -4.81 19.31
N TYR A 115 -7.69 -3.69 18.61
CA TYR A 115 -6.34 -3.14 18.41
C TYR A 115 -5.70 -2.63 19.72
N HIS A 116 -6.49 -2.36 20.77
CA HIS A 116 -5.95 -2.03 22.09
C HIS A 116 -5.14 -3.17 22.70
N ALA A 117 -5.34 -4.41 22.27
CA ALA A 117 -4.50 -5.54 22.67
C ALA A 117 -3.05 -5.37 22.18
N LEU A 118 -2.86 -4.77 20.99
CA LEU A 118 -1.53 -4.54 20.42
C LEU A 118 -0.71 -3.55 21.26
N LYS A 119 -1.37 -2.58 21.90
CA LYS A 119 -0.71 -1.62 22.81
C LYS A 119 -0.05 -2.28 24.02
N LYS A 120 -0.50 -3.48 24.39
CA LYS A 120 -0.01 -4.22 25.57
C LYS A 120 1.10 -5.22 25.25
N ILE A 121 1.45 -5.38 23.98
CA ILE A 121 2.52 -6.30 23.56
C ILE A 121 3.85 -5.76 24.10
N LYS A 122 4.50 -6.57 24.94
CA LYS A 122 5.85 -6.29 25.43
C LYS A 122 6.87 -6.77 24.40
N THR A 123 7.91 -5.97 24.20
CA THR A 123 9.09 -6.37 23.42
C THR A 123 10.14 -7.01 24.34
N ASN A 124 11.32 -7.34 23.82
CA ASN A 124 12.54 -7.59 24.59
C ASN A 124 13.61 -6.51 24.35
N SER A 125 13.15 -5.29 24.05
CA SER A 125 13.99 -4.13 23.80
C SER A 125 14.06 -3.30 25.08
N TYR A 126 15.22 -3.25 25.73
CA TYR A 126 15.39 -2.59 27.02
C TYR A 126 15.91 -1.16 26.86
N TRP A 127 15.10 -0.18 27.27
CA TRP A 127 15.42 1.23 27.18
C TRP A 127 16.72 1.59 27.90
N ASN A 128 17.68 2.13 27.16
CA ASN A 128 18.95 2.66 27.67
C ASN A 128 19.74 1.69 28.56
N ALA A 129 19.51 0.38 28.41
CA ALA A 129 20.26 -0.64 29.15
C ALA A 129 21.76 -0.52 28.87
N LYS A 130 22.59 -0.90 29.83
CA LYS A 130 24.05 -0.72 29.74
C LYS A 130 24.61 -1.58 28.58
N PRO A 131 25.27 -0.98 27.58
CA PRO A 131 25.87 -1.74 26.49
C PRO A 131 27.00 -2.66 26.98
N ILE A 132 27.14 -3.83 26.36
CA ILE A 132 28.29 -4.71 26.55
C ILE A 132 29.53 -3.99 26.01
N ALA A 133 30.59 -3.88 26.83
CA ALA A 133 31.84 -3.19 26.48
C ALA A 133 32.73 -4.04 25.55
N ARG A 134 32.24 -4.33 24.35
CA ARG A 134 32.93 -5.08 23.29
C ARG A 134 32.59 -4.47 21.93
N SER A 135 33.52 -4.61 20.97
CA SER A 135 33.29 -4.22 19.58
C SER A 135 32.42 -5.27 18.86
N PHE A 136 31.37 -4.81 18.20
CA PHE A 136 30.44 -5.64 17.43
C PHE A 136 30.29 -5.10 16.00
N PRO A 137 29.99 -5.96 15.00
CA PRO A 137 29.63 -5.51 13.66
C PRO A 137 28.38 -4.64 13.67
N LEU A 138 28.35 -3.68 12.76
CA LEU A 138 27.25 -2.75 12.57
C LEU A 138 26.34 -3.26 11.45
N ILE A 139 25.04 -3.31 11.71
CA ILE A 139 24.01 -3.55 10.70
C ILE A 139 23.19 -2.27 10.56
N LEU A 140 23.06 -1.77 9.33
CA LEU A 140 22.13 -0.69 9.02
C LEU A 140 20.88 -1.35 8.48
N TYR A 141 19.75 -1.04 9.10
CA TYR A 141 18.45 -1.42 8.58
C TYR A 141 17.82 -0.23 7.87
N LEU A 142 17.54 -0.37 6.58
CA LEU A 142 16.85 0.65 5.78
C LEU A 142 15.37 0.28 5.68
N ALA A 143 14.52 1.15 6.20
CA ALA A 143 13.10 0.89 6.30
C ALA A 143 12.37 0.96 4.94
N GLY A 144 11.20 0.32 4.89
CA GLY A 144 10.27 0.35 3.76
C GLY A 144 9.75 1.75 3.43
N PHE A 145 8.96 1.91 2.36
CA PHE A 145 8.49 3.23 1.91
C PHE A 145 7.63 3.90 3.01
N ASN A 146 8.07 5.06 3.52
CA ASN A 146 7.51 5.72 4.72
C ASN A 146 7.51 4.87 6.01
N GLY A 147 8.25 3.75 6.02
CA GLY A 147 8.40 2.86 7.17
C GLY A 147 9.41 3.36 8.20
N MET A 148 9.39 2.72 9.37
CA MET A 148 10.31 2.97 10.48
C MET A 148 10.63 1.66 11.22
N SER A 149 11.43 1.74 12.29
CA SER A 149 11.93 0.60 13.04
C SER A 149 10.85 -0.35 13.60
N TYR A 150 9.63 0.12 13.84
CA TYR A 150 8.53 -0.75 14.32
C TYR A 150 8.24 -1.92 13.37
N GLU A 151 8.60 -1.82 12.09
CA GLU A 151 8.30 -2.86 11.11
C GLU A 151 9.13 -4.13 11.31
N ASN A 152 10.33 -4.06 11.92
CA ASN A 152 11.21 -5.23 12.07
C ASN A 152 11.93 -5.33 13.42
N TYR A 153 11.35 -4.78 14.49
CA TYR A 153 11.96 -4.79 15.82
C TYR A 153 12.33 -6.21 16.33
N LEU A 154 11.54 -7.24 15.99
CA LEU A 154 11.87 -8.63 16.36
C LEU A 154 13.19 -9.11 15.73
N LEU A 155 13.44 -8.74 14.47
CA LEU A 155 14.71 -9.04 13.79
C LEU A 155 15.87 -8.27 14.45
N PHE A 156 15.65 -7.02 14.85
CA PHE A 156 16.70 -6.22 15.50
C PHE A 156 17.06 -6.78 16.87
N GLU A 157 16.07 -7.25 17.64
CA GLU A 157 16.30 -7.98 18.89
C GLU A 157 17.10 -9.25 18.64
N ALA A 158 16.74 -10.04 17.63
CA ALA A 158 17.44 -11.28 17.30
C ALA A 158 18.91 -11.02 16.92
N LEU A 159 19.17 -10.00 16.11
CA LEU A 159 20.53 -9.59 15.75
C LEU A 159 21.32 -9.06 16.96
N ALA A 160 20.73 -8.20 17.78
CA ALA A 160 21.39 -7.69 18.99
C ALA A 160 21.75 -8.80 19.98
N LYS A 161 20.85 -9.76 20.19
CA LYS A 161 21.11 -10.94 21.03
C LYS A 161 22.22 -11.84 20.48
N ASN A 162 22.50 -11.78 19.17
CA ASN A 162 23.58 -12.48 18.47
C ASN A 162 24.85 -11.62 18.29
N GLY A 163 24.97 -10.50 18.99
CA GLY A 163 26.20 -9.70 18.99
C GLY A 163 26.33 -8.75 17.81
N PHE A 164 25.23 -8.14 17.37
CA PHE A 164 25.24 -7.06 16.39
C PHE A 164 24.77 -5.75 17.01
N VAL A 165 25.34 -4.63 16.58
CA VAL A 165 24.73 -3.32 16.77
C VAL A 165 23.88 -3.06 15.54
N VAL A 166 22.58 -2.80 15.71
CA VAL A 166 21.64 -2.53 14.62
C VAL A 166 21.20 -1.07 14.70
N ALA A 167 21.46 -0.30 13.65
CA ALA A 167 20.96 1.06 13.49
C ALA A 167 19.86 1.07 12.43
N SER A 168 18.62 1.28 12.86
CA SER A 168 17.45 1.39 11.97
C SER A 168 17.27 2.83 11.50
N ILE A 169 17.20 3.00 10.18
CA ILE A 169 17.06 4.28 9.49
C ILE A 169 15.63 4.38 8.98
N SER A 170 14.91 5.37 9.51
CA SER A 170 13.54 5.66 9.09
C SER A 170 13.51 6.14 7.64
N SER A 171 12.44 5.81 6.92
CA SER A 171 12.24 6.19 5.52
C SER A 171 11.64 7.59 5.43
N ILE A 172 12.49 8.60 5.62
CA ILE A 172 12.14 10.02 5.55
C ILE A 172 12.68 10.61 4.25
N GLY A 173 11.80 11.17 3.43
CA GLY A 173 12.18 11.78 2.15
C GLY A 173 12.79 13.17 2.30
N ALA A 174 12.77 13.93 1.20
CA ALA A 174 13.02 15.36 1.24
C ALA A 174 11.88 16.09 1.99
N TYR A 175 12.11 17.33 2.39
CA TYR A 175 11.08 18.13 3.04
C TYR A 175 9.83 18.28 2.12
N PRO A 176 8.60 18.09 2.64
CA PRO A 176 8.25 17.83 4.05
C PRO A 176 8.01 16.33 4.36
N GLY A 177 9.02 15.66 4.93
CA GLY A 177 8.90 14.37 5.63
C GLY A 177 8.73 13.11 4.77
N ASN A 178 7.75 13.11 3.86
CA ASN A 178 7.33 11.91 3.15
C ASN A 178 8.36 11.47 2.10
N MET A 179 8.56 10.15 2.01
CA MET A 179 9.37 9.54 0.98
C MET A 179 8.77 9.76 -0.42
N THR A 180 9.63 9.97 -1.40
CA THR A 180 9.27 10.07 -2.81
C THR A 180 9.79 8.86 -3.57
N MET A 181 8.99 8.35 -4.51
CA MET A 181 9.38 7.22 -5.35
C MET A 181 10.16 7.71 -6.57
N ASP A 182 11.36 8.26 -6.32
CA ASP A 182 12.29 8.78 -7.31
C ASP A 182 13.74 8.67 -6.80
N SER A 183 14.70 9.07 -7.63
CA SER A 183 16.12 9.04 -7.26
C SER A 183 16.42 9.90 -6.03
N LEU A 184 15.76 11.05 -5.87
CA LEU A 184 15.97 11.93 -4.72
C LEU A 184 15.59 11.20 -3.42
N GLY A 185 14.41 10.57 -3.37
CA GLY A 185 13.97 9.82 -2.19
C GLY A 185 14.93 8.71 -1.81
N VAL A 186 15.41 7.93 -2.78
CA VAL A 186 16.41 6.87 -2.52
C VAL A 186 17.69 7.47 -1.95
N TYR A 187 18.21 8.55 -2.56
CA TYR A 187 19.46 9.16 -2.15
C TYR A 187 19.39 9.85 -0.78
N GLU A 188 18.23 10.34 -0.36
CA GLU A 188 18.04 10.86 1.00
C GLU A 188 18.24 9.75 2.04
N GLN A 189 17.66 8.57 1.83
CA GLN A 189 17.82 7.43 2.73
C GLN A 189 19.26 6.86 2.72
N ILE A 190 19.93 6.84 1.56
CA ILE A 190 21.35 6.45 1.47
C ILE A 190 22.25 7.47 2.16
N GLY A 191 21.97 8.77 1.99
CA GLY A 191 22.68 9.84 2.69
C GLY A 191 22.56 9.70 4.21
N ASP A 192 21.39 9.30 4.70
CA ASP A 192 21.17 9.02 6.13
C ASP A 192 21.99 7.83 6.59
N ALA A 193 22.00 6.74 5.82
CA ALA A 193 22.83 5.57 6.14
C ALA A 193 24.31 5.94 6.27
N ASN A 194 24.82 6.73 5.34
CA ASN A 194 26.20 7.22 5.36
C ASN A 194 26.50 8.09 6.57
N PHE A 195 25.62 9.05 6.86
CA PHE A 195 25.75 9.89 8.03
C PHE A 195 25.75 9.06 9.32
N VAL A 196 24.87 8.07 9.44
CA VAL A 196 24.78 7.19 10.62
C VAL A 196 26.06 6.38 10.80
N ILE A 197 26.62 5.80 9.74
CA ILE A 197 27.89 5.08 9.80
C ILE A 197 29.00 5.97 10.36
N ASP A 198 29.15 7.18 9.81
CA ASP A 198 30.18 8.13 10.23
C ASP A 198 29.95 8.63 11.66
N HIS A 199 28.69 8.90 12.01
CA HIS A 199 28.30 9.40 13.32
C HIS A 199 28.59 8.38 14.42
N LEU A 200 28.23 7.11 14.20
CA LEU A 200 28.41 6.03 15.17
C LEU A 200 29.90 5.64 15.29
N ARG A 201 30.64 5.53 14.18
CA ARG A 201 32.09 5.21 14.22
C ARG A 201 32.91 6.24 14.98
N LYS A 202 32.50 7.51 14.99
CA LYS A 202 33.18 8.58 15.75
C LYS A 202 32.93 8.51 17.27
N ARG A 203 31.84 7.87 17.70
CA ARG A 203 31.34 7.93 19.10
C ARG A 203 31.31 6.58 19.82
N HIS A 204 31.45 5.49 19.07
CA HIS A 204 31.33 4.13 19.57
C HIS A 204 32.42 3.23 18.99
N THR A 205 32.90 2.29 19.80
CA THR A 205 33.83 1.26 19.35
C THR A 205 33.07 0.18 18.59
N LEU A 206 33.02 0.31 17.27
CA LEU A 206 32.40 -0.65 16.36
C LEU A 206 33.49 -1.41 15.59
N SER A 207 33.14 -2.59 15.06
CA SER A 207 34.05 -3.29 14.15
C SER A 207 34.04 -2.58 12.79
N ASN A 208 35.00 -2.92 11.93
CA ASN A 208 35.02 -2.40 10.56
C ASN A 208 33.93 -3.02 9.68
N GLU A 209 33.31 -4.11 10.14
CA GLU A 209 32.36 -4.91 9.39
C GLU A 209 30.96 -4.28 9.40
N ILE A 210 30.46 -3.94 8.22
CA ILE A 210 29.14 -3.35 8.02
C ILE A 210 28.28 -4.27 7.14
N GLY A 211 27.07 -4.58 7.62
CA GLY A 211 26.01 -5.20 6.84
C GLY A 211 24.85 -4.24 6.58
N LEU A 212 24.12 -4.45 5.49
CA LEU A 212 22.86 -3.78 5.20
C LEU A 212 21.71 -4.79 5.22
N ILE A 213 20.58 -4.39 5.79
CA ILE A 213 19.30 -5.09 5.65
C ILE A 213 18.30 -4.07 5.14
N GLY A 214 17.59 -4.38 4.07
CA GLY A 214 16.59 -3.48 3.49
C GLY A 214 15.25 -4.18 3.32
N TYR A 215 14.16 -3.54 3.74
CA TYR A 215 12.80 -4.04 3.50
C TYR A 215 12.12 -3.21 2.41
N SER A 216 11.53 -3.86 1.39
CA SER A 216 10.77 -3.16 0.34
C SER A 216 11.62 -2.05 -0.32
N TRP A 217 11.21 -0.79 -0.23
CA TRP A 217 12.00 0.38 -0.64
C TRP A 217 13.43 0.41 -0.06
N GLY A 218 13.59 -0.01 1.19
CA GLY A 218 14.91 -0.11 1.84
C GLY A 218 15.81 -1.17 1.21
N GLY A 219 15.24 -2.20 0.57
CA GLY A 219 15.97 -3.18 -0.24
C GLY A 219 16.60 -2.51 -1.46
N LEU A 220 15.81 -1.67 -2.16
CA LEU A 220 16.27 -0.87 -3.28
C LEU A 220 17.38 0.10 -2.86
N ALA A 221 17.19 0.83 -1.76
CA ALA A 221 18.20 1.73 -1.23
C ALA A 221 19.49 1.00 -0.81
N SER A 222 19.36 -0.19 -0.20
CA SER A 222 20.51 -1.03 0.19
C SER A 222 21.29 -1.53 -1.03
N ALA A 223 20.58 -1.97 -2.07
CA ALA A 223 21.19 -2.41 -3.31
C ALA A 223 21.95 -1.26 -3.99
N ILE A 224 21.33 -0.07 -4.12
CA ILE A 224 21.96 1.10 -4.73
C ILE A 224 23.18 1.55 -3.92
N MET A 225 23.09 1.57 -2.59
CA MET A 225 24.25 1.88 -1.73
C MET A 225 25.42 0.92 -1.98
N ALA A 226 25.13 -0.38 -2.13
CA ALA A 226 26.15 -1.39 -2.46
C ALA A 226 26.72 -1.23 -3.88
N MET A 227 25.96 -0.66 -4.83
CA MET A 227 26.44 -0.32 -6.18
C MET A 227 27.35 0.91 -6.16
N THR A 228 26.98 1.95 -5.41
CA THR A 228 27.66 3.25 -5.43
C THR A 228 28.87 3.30 -4.50
N GLU A 229 28.94 2.42 -3.51
CA GLU A 229 30.03 2.37 -2.52
C GLU A 229 30.67 0.97 -2.45
N PRO A 230 31.23 0.48 -3.58
CA PRO A 230 31.76 -0.88 -3.66
C PRO A 230 32.87 -1.09 -2.64
N GLY A 231 32.74 -2.16 -1.84
CA GLY A 231 33.71 -2.56 -0.82
C GLY A 231 33.51 -1.92 0.56
N LYS A 232 32.62 -0.93 0.71
CA LYS A 232 32.26 -0.38 2.03
C LYS A 232 31.38 -1.33 2.84
N ILE A 233 30.49 -2.05 2.16
CA ILE A 233 29.52 -2.97 2.72
C ILE A 233 29.97 -4.41 2.47
N LYS A 234 29.97 -5.25 3.49
CA LYS A 234 30.40 -6.66 3.35
C LYS A 234 29.25 -7.59 2.97
N ALA A 235 28.06 -7.35 3.51
CA ALA A 235 26.89 -8.18 3.26
C ALA A 235 25.62 -7.34 3.10
N VAL A 236 24.73 -7.74 2.20
CA VAL A 236 23.40 -7.16 2.00
C VAL A 236 22.36 -8.26 2.10
N VAL A 237 21.29 -8.02 2.86
CA VAL A 237 20.07 -8.83 2.85
C VAL A 237 18.92 -7.95 2.37
N SER A 238 18.34 -8.28 1.24
CA SER A 238 17.13 -7.64 0.74
C SER A 238 15.91 -8.48 1.09
N LEU A 239 14.98 -7.89 1.83
CA LEU A 239 13.72 -8.46 2.28
C LEU A 239 12.62 -7.98 1.35
N ASP A 240 12.29 -8.79 0.35
CA ASP A 240 11.27 -8.54 -0.68
C ASP A 240 11.38 -7.12 -1.29
N GLY A 241 12.59 -6.79 -1.73
CA GLY A 241 13.00 -5.44 -2.09
C GLY A 241 12.53 -4.95 -3.48
N SER A 242 12.28 -3.63 -3.59
CA SER A 242 11.76 -3.01 -4.82
C SER A 242 12.76 -2.96 -5.99
N GLU A 243 14.04 -3.28 -5.78
CA GLU A 243 15.07 -3.32 -6.84
C GLU A 243 14.76 -4.29 -7.95
N GLN A 244 13.95 -5.30 -7.66
CA GLN A 244 13.52 -6.30 -8.62
C GLN A 244 12.00 -6.52 -8.60
N PHE A 245 11.18 -5.66 -7.99
CA PHE A 245 9.72 -5.86 -7.98
C PHE A 245 9.00 -4.98 -9.03
N MET A 246 7.88 -5.48 -9.57
CA MET A 246 6.93 -4.72 -10.38
C MET A 246 5.57 -4.82 -9.70
N TYR A 247 5.00 -3.69 -9.28
CA TYR A 247 3.77 -3.66 -8.47
C TYR A 247 2.51 -3.88 -9.30
N GLY A 248 2.64 -4.03 -10.62
CA GLY A 248 1.50 -4.13 -11.54
C GLY A 248 0.71 -2.82 -11.65
N ASN A 249 1.25 -1.75 -11.07
CA ASN A 249 0.77 -0.38 -11.18
C ASN A 249 1.68 0.36 -12.18
N PRO A 250 1.18 0.69 -13.40
CA PRO A 250 2.02 1.28 -14.44
C PRO A 250 2.79 2.54 -14.03
N GLU A 251 2.26 3.35 -13.11
CA GLU A 251 2.93 4.58 -12.68
C GLU A 251 4.10 4.29 -11.72
N GLU A 252 3.89 3.39 -10.75
CA GLU A 252 4.95 2.98 -9.82
C GLU A 252 6.04 2.22 -10.57
N ASP A 253 5.63 1.34 -11.50
CA ASP A 253 6.53 0.60 -12.38
C ASP A 253 7.37 1.53 -13.26
N GLU A 254 6.77 2.61 -13.80
CA GLU A 254 7.49 3.63 -14.58
C GLU A 254 8.49 4.40 -13.70
N LYS A 255 8.11 4.76 -12.47
CA LYS A 255 9.00 5.43 -11.51
C LYS A 255 10.20 4.56 -11.12
N LEU A 256 9.97 3.29 -10.81
CA LEU A 256 11.04 2.34 -10.51
C LEU A 256 11.93 2.07 -11.73
N THR A 257 11.33 1.94 -12.93
CA THR A 257 12.08 1.79 -14.18
C THR A 257 13.04 2.97 -14.39
N ARG A 258 12.58 4.21 -14.17
CA ARG A 258 13.45 5.41 -14.25
C ARG A 258 14.63 5.36 -13.27
N ILE A 259 14.44 4.83 -12.06
CA ILE A 259 15.54 4.64 -11.10
C ILE A 259 16.55 3.62 -11.63
N ARG A 260 16.06 2.49 -12.20
CA ARG A 260 16.90 1.43 -12.77
C ARG A 260 17.66 1.86 -14.03
N GLU A 261 17.11 2.78 -14.81
CA GLU A 261 17.76 3.38 -15.98
C GLU A 261 18.80 4.45 -15.60
N GLY A 262 18.83 4.86 -14.32
CA GLY A 262 19.77 5.86 -13.82
C GLY A 262 21.22 5.39 -13.90
N THR A 263 22.15 6.32 -14.16
CA THR A 263 23.60 6.01 -14.32
C THR A 263 24.27 5.45 -13.06
N PHE A 264 23.60 5.53 -11.92
CA PHE A 264 24.04 5.00 -10.63
C PHE A 264 23.62 3.55 -10.40
N PHE A 265 22.64 3.04 -11.15
CA PHE A 265 22.11 1.69 -10.98
C PHE A 265 22.97 0.70 -11.75
N LYS A 266 24.02 0.20 -11.10
CA LYS A 266 25.04 -0.69 -11.67
C LYS A 266 25.22 -1.95 -10.82
N PRO A 267 24.33 -2.95 -10.92
CA PRO A 267 24.42 -4.15 -10.09
C PRO A 267 25.75 -4.90 -10.20
N GLU A 268 26.44 -4.80 -11.34
CA GLU A 268 27.76 -5.39 -11.58
C GLU A 268 28.87 -4.78 -10.70
N ALA A 269 28.64 -3.58 -10.16
CA ALA A 269 29.54 -2.92 -9.21
C ALA A 269 29.45 -3.51 -7.80
N ILE A 270 28.38 -4.24 -7.46
CA ILE A 270 28.19 -4.83 -6.13
C ILE A 270 29.33 -5.82 -5.84
N ARG A 271 30.05 -5.55 -4.75
CA ARG A 271 31.13 -6.42 -4.21
C ARG A 271 30.74 -7.15 -2.94
N SER A 272 29.67 -6.72 -2.29
CA SER A 272 29.13 -7.35 -1.09
C SER A 272 28.57 -8.73 -1.39
N SER A 273 28.62 -9.65 -0.41
CA SER A 273 27.79 -10.85 -0.44
C SER A 273 26.32 -10.43 -0.38
N PHE A 274 25.49 -10.91 -1.31
CA PHE A 274 24.10 -10.47 -1.46
C PHE A 274 23.11 -11.63 -1.26
N LEU A 275 22.20 -11.49 -0.29
CA LEU A 275 21.07 -12.40 -0.11
C LEU A 275 19.78 -11.66 -0.49
N TYR A 276 19.04 -12.20 -1.44
CA TYR A 276 17.70 -11.75 -1.75
C TYR A 276 16.68 -12.78 -1.24
N LEU A 277 15.75 -12.34 -0.40
CA LEU A 277 14.62 -13.12 0.08
C LEU A 277 13.34 -12.60 -0.57
N ASP A 278 12.65 -13.45 -1.33
CA ASP A 278 11.51 -13.11 -2.18
C ASP A 278 10.20 -13.70 -1.66
N SER A 279 9.09 -12.99 -1.84
CA SER A 279 7.76 -13.51 -1.60
C SER A 279 7.32 -14.55 -2.66
N ASP A 280 6.43 -15.47 -2.29
CA ASP A 280 5.95 -16.57 -3.18
C ASP A 280 4.52 -16.35 -3.68
N ILE A 281 3.78 -15.43 -3.07
CA ILE A 281 2.41 -15.09 -3.47
C ILE A 281 2.40 -13.63 -3.95
N ALA A 282 2.37 -13.42 -5.26
CA ALA A 282 2.02 -12.12 -5.82
C ALA A 282 0.53 -11.84 -5.54
N GLU A 283 0.19 -10.69 -4.95
CA GLU A 283 -1.20 -10.29 -4.79
C GLU A 283 -1.81 -9.90 -6.15
N GLY A 284 -2.29 -10.90 -6.90
CA GLY A 284 -3.01 -10.71 -8.15
C GLY A 284 -2.86 -11.90 -9.10
N ASP A 285 -3.98 -12.45 -9.56
CA ASP A 285 -3.99 -13.32 -10.75
C ASP A 285 -3.40 -12.51 -11.93
N ASP A 286 -2.33 -13.03 -12.53
CA ASP A 286 -1.73 -12.65 -13.83
C ASP A 286 -0.57 -11.60 -13.92
N SER A 287 0.24 -11.36 -12.88
CA SER A 287 1.54 -10.69 -13.11
C SER A 287 2.65 -11.71 -13.40
N PRO A 288 3.44 -11.58 -14.49
CA PRO A 288 4.65 -12.38 -14.64
C PRO A 288 5.58 -12.13 -13.44
N ASP A 289 6.39 -13.15 -13.08
CA ASP A 289 7.59 -12.91 -12.26
C ASP A 289 8.28 -11.64 -12.75
N SER A 290 8.88 -10.88 -11.84
CA SER A 290 9.51 -9.63 -12.21
C SER A 290 10.34 -9.75 -13.48
N ILE A 291 10.07 -8.86 -14.43
CA ILE A 291 10.82 -8.77 -15.69
C ILE A 291 12.29 -8.38 -15.44
N TYR A 292 12.63 -7.92 -14.23
CA TYR A 292 13.97 -7.50 -13.86
C TYR A 292 14.41 -8.19 -12.57
N ASN A 293 15.34 -9.13 -12.68
CA ASN A 293 15.97 -9.77 -11.54
C ASN A 293 17.37 -9.18 -11.32
N ILE A 294 17.53 -8.38 -10.26
CA ILE A 294 18.84 -7.75 -9.95
C ILE A 294 19.93 -8.80 -9.77
N SER A 295 19.59 -9.96 -9.21
CA SER A 295 20.57 -10.99 -8.87
C SER A 295 21.29 -11.50 -10.13
N ASP A 296 20.66 -11.52 -11.31
CA ASP A 296 21.30 -11.93 -12.56
C ASP A 296 22.50 -11.04 -12.93
N HIS A 297 22.47 -9.77 -12.53
CA HIS A 297 23.48 -8.77 -12.87
C HIS A 297 24.58 -8.60 -11.81
N ILE A 298 24.40 -9.15 -10.60
CA ILE A 298 25.41 -9.09 -9.54
C ILE A 298 26.57 -10.04 -9.89
N SER A 299 27.80 -9.51 -9.89
CA SER A 299 29.01 -10.31 -10.18
C SER A 299 29.59 -11.04 -8.96
N GLY A 300 29.24 -10.59 -7.75
CA GLY A 300 29.72 -11.16 -6.48
C GLY A 300 28.97 -12.40 -5.99
N ASP A 301 29.33 -12.85 -4.78
CA ASP A 301 28.62 -13.91 -4.06
C ASP A 301 27.16 -13.50 -3.83
N LYS A 302 26.23 -14.31 -4.33
CA LYS A 302 24.80 -13.99 -4.34
C LYS A 302 23.93 -15.22 -4.11
N ILE A 303 22.84 -15.03 -3.40
CA ILE A 303 21.87 -16.08 -3.08
C ILE A 303 20.48 -15.50 -3.26
N TYR A 304 19.62 -16.25 -3.94
CA TYR A 304 18.21 -15.94 -4.12
C TYR A 304 17.36 -17.06 -3.51
N LEU A 305 16.51 -16.72 -2.55
CA LEU A 305 15.58 -17.65 -1.93
C LEU A 305 14.17 -17.07 -1.98
N LYS A 306 13.24 -17.82 -2.56
CA LYS A 306 11.82 -17.50 -2.47
C LYS A 306 11.18 -18.26 -1.30
N ILE A 307 10.48 -17.55 -0.43
CA ILE A 307 9.92 -18.08 0.82
C ILE A 307 8.51 -18.58 0.55
N LYS A 308 8.29 -19.90 0.67
CA LYS A 308 7.01 -20.50 0.28
C LYS A 308 5.84 -19.94 1.09
N HIS A 309 4.71 -19.74 0.42
CA HIS A 309 3.47 -19.25 1.03
C HIS A 309 3.61 -17.89 1.75
N SER A 310 4.57 -17.07 1.34
CA SER A 310 4.77 -15.74 1.90
C SER A 310 4.23 -14.65 0.98
N LYS A 311 3.81 -13.55 1.60
CA LYS A 311 3.45 -12.27 0.97
C LYS A 311 4.44 -11.18 1.39
N HIS A 312 4.36 -10.02 0.76
CA HIS A 312 5.20 -8.87 1.07
C HIS A 312 5.18 -8.46 2.56
N GLU A 313 4.03 -8.56 3.22
CA GLU A 313 3.87 -8.20 4.63
C GLU A 313 4.54 -9.20 5.58
N ASP A 314 4.80 -10.44 5.13
CA ASP A 314 5.44 -11.48 5.95
C ASP A 314 6.95 -11.23 6.18
N PHE A 315 7.53 -10.26 5.47
CA PHE A 315 8.91 -9.79 5.65
C PHE A 315 9.03 -8.70 6.73
N SER A 316 7.90 -8.37 7.36
CA SER A 316 7.78 -7.46 8.49
C SER A 316 7.39 -8.25 9.74
N SER A 317 7.97 -7.88 10.89
CA SER A 317 7.62 -8.43 12.20
C SER A 317 6.15 -8.21 12.58
N LEU A 318 5.50 -7.25 11.90
CA LEU A 318 4.09 -6.95 12.07
C LEU A 318 3.18 -8.13 11.73
N SER A 319 3.61 -9.04 10.84
CA SER A 319 2.86 -10.25 10.46
C SER A 319 2.69 -11.27 11.59
N VAL A 320 3.56 -11.23 12.61
CA VAL A 320 3.61 -12.26 13.68
C VAL A 320 3.53 -11.71 15.10
N MET A 321 3.55 -10.40 15.29
CA MET A 321 3.70 -9.78 16.61
C MET A 321 2.62 -10.21 17.62
N ALA A 322 1.39 -10.48 17.16
CA ALA A 322 0.27 -10.93 17.99
C ALA A 322 -0.02 -12.44 17.89
N SER A 323 0.74 -13.20 17.09
CA SER A 323 0.53 -14.64 16.94
C SER A 323 1.12 -15.40 18.13
N GLU A 324 0.34 -16.32 18.70
CA GLU A 324 0.81 -17.27 19.72
C GLU A 324 1.67 -18.38 19.10
N ASP A 325 1.44 -18.72 17.82
CA ASP A 325 2.16 -19.76 17.05
C ASP A 325 3.17 -19.13 16.07
N ARG A 326 4.16 -18.41 16.61
CA ARG A 326 5.17 -17.71 15.79
C ARG A 326 6.03 -18.63 14.91
N ILE A 327 6.19 -19.90 15.31
CA ILE A 327 7.16 -20.86 14.77
C ILE A 327 6.77 -21.41 13.39
N LEU A 328 5.53 -21.19 12.93
CA LEU A 328 5.05 -21.70 11.64
C LEU A 328 4.85 -20.62 10.56
N ALA A 329 5.07 -19.35 10.91
CA ALA A 329 4.89 -18.24 9.99
C ALA A 329 6.10 -18.06 9.06
N PRO A 330 5.93 -17.57 7.82
CA PRO A 330 7.04 -17.30 6.91
C PRO A 330 8.09 -16.34 7.52
N TYR A 331 7.67 -15.42 8.38
CA TYR A 331 8.57 -14.49 9.08
C TYR A 331 9.66 -15.19 9.89
N ASP A 332 9.37 -16.35 10.53
CA ASP A 332 10.37 -17.07 11.31
C ASP A 332 11.52 -17.56 10.43
N VAL A 333 11.20 -18.09 9.25
CA VAL A 333 12.18 -18.50 8.23
C VAL A 333 13.00 -17.31 7.75
N ILE A 334 12.34 -16.16 7.49
CA ILE A 334 12.99 -14.92 7.05
C ILE A 334 13.97 -14.41 8.11
N GLN A 335 13.54 -14.38 9.38
CA GLN A 335 14.38 -13.94 10.50
C GLN A 335 15.60 -14.85 10.67
N VAL A 336 15.41 -16.18 10.72
CA VAL A 336 16.50 -17.14 10.89
C VAL A 336 17.51 -17.02 9.76
N LEU A 337 17.05 -17.04 8.50
CA LEU A 337 17.94 -16.90 7.33
C LEU A 337 18.72 -15.59 7.36
N THR A 338 18.07 -14.49 7.75
CA THR A 338 18.71 -13.17 7.82
C THR A 338 19.80 -13.14 8.90
N VAL A 339 19.51 -13.64 10.10
CA VAL A 339 20.46 -13.69 11.21
C VAL A 339 21.64 -14.60 10.87
N ASP A 340 21.37 -15.80 10.34
CA ASP A 340 22.41 -16.77 9.95
C ASP A 340 23.32 -16.21 8.86
N TYR A 341 22.74 -15.52 7.86
CA TYR A 341 23.53 -14.91 6.80
C TYR A 341 24.46 -13.82 7.35
N MET A 342 23.96 -12.97 8.26
CA MET A 342 24.78 -11.92 8.87
C MET A 342 25.87 -12.50 9.79
N LEU A 343 25.56 -13.55 10.56
CA LEU A 343 26.56 -14.27 11.36
C LEU A 343 27.67 -14.83 10.46
N ASP A 344 27.32 -15.46 9.34
CA ASP A 344 28.30 -16.02 8.43
C ASP A 344 29.19 -14.95 7.79
N LYS A 345 28.58 -13.90 7.23
CA LYS A 345 29.33 -12.92 6.45
C LYS A 345 30.09 -11.93 7.32
N LEU A 346 29.59 -11.59 8.51
CA LEU A 346 30.22 -10.58 9.36
C LEU A 346 31.00 -11.18 10.55
N GLN A 347 30.68 -12.40 10.99
CA GLN A 347 31.35 -13.06 12.13
C GLN A 347 32.00 -14.41 11.78
N GLY A 348 31.78 -14.96 10.57
CA GLY A 348 32.46 -16.17 10.10
C GLY A 348 31.95 -17.49 10.70
N SER A 349 30.68 -17.57 11.11
CA SER A 349 30.11 -18.77 11.75
C SER A 349 29.97 -19.99 10.85
N GLN A 350 29.83 -19.81 9.53
CA GLN A 350 29.66 -20.88 8.53
C GLN A 350 28.42 -21.78 8.73
N ILE A 351 27.33 -21.26 9.28
CA ILE A 351 26.09 -22.01 9.60
C ILE A 351 24.96 -21.80 8.59
N PHE A 352 25.01 -20.77 7.74
CA PHE A 352 23.88 -20.38 6.89
C PHE A 352 23.47 -21.49 5.93
N TYR A 353 24.41 -22.02 5.15
CA TYR A 353 24.10 -23.04 4.14
C TYR A 353 23.57 -24.34 4.73
N GLU A 354 23.99 -24.68 5.95
CA GLU A 354 23.56 -25.88 6.68
C GLU A 354 22.12 -25.75 7.22
N LYS A 355 21.70 -24.52 7.52
CA LYS A 355 20.42 -24.22 8.16
C LYS A 355 19.31 -23.78 7.21
N ILE A 356 19.55 -23.71 5.90
CA ILE A 356 18.50 -23.39 4.92
C ILE A 356 17.38 -24.45 4.97
N PRO A 357 16.13 -24.10 5.35
CA PRO A 357 15.03 -25.06 5.44
C PRO A 357 14.47 -25.35 4.04
N THR A 358 14.99 -26.39 3.38
CA THR A 358 14.68 -26.73 1.98
C THR A 358 13.20 -27.02 1.71
N GLU A 359 12.44 -27.39 2.73
CA GLU A 359 11.00 -27.59 2.69
C GLU A 359 10.21 -26.26 2.69
N LYS A 360 10.78 -25.19 3.24
CA LYS A 360 10.15 -23.87 3.39
C LYS A 360 10.57 -22.84 2.34
N VAL A 361 11.65 -23.10 1.60
CA VAL A 361 12.13 -22.20 0.55
C VAL A 361 12.22 -22.90 -0.80
N THR A 362 12.11 -22.13 -1.88
CA THR A 362 12.52 -22.57 -3.22
C THR A 362 13.81 -21.87 -3.59
N ARG A 363 14.85 -22.65 -3.93
CA ARG A 363 16.09 -22.13 -4.50
C ARG A 363 15.85 -21.87 -5.98
N HIS A 364 15.99 -20.63 -6.42
CA HIS A 364 16.09 -20.31 -7.84
C HIS A 364 17.54 -19.96 -8.15
N PHE A 365 18.26 -20.89 -8.77
CA PHE A 365 19.42 -20.56 -9.59
C PHE A 365 18.93 -20.59 -11.03
N SER A 366 18.21 -19.56 -11.45
CA SER A 366 17.84 -19.46 -12.86
C SER A 366 18.79 -18.46 -13.54
N PRO A 367 19.48 -18.85 -14.63
CA PRO A 367 19.78 -17.88 -15.67
C PRO A 367 18.45 -17.31 -16.17
N PRO A 368 18.44 -16.07 -16.73
CA PRO A 368 17.22 -15.44 -17.20
C PRO A 368 16.48 -16.40 -18.14
N PRO A 369 15.13 -16.41 -18.15
CA PRO A 369 14.42 -17.13 -19.18
C PRO A 369 14.94 -16.61 -20.52
N ALA A 370 15.60 -17.47 -21.30
CA ALA A 370 15.89 -17.18 -22.69
C ALA A 370 14.57 -16.73 -23.30
N GLY A 371 14.56 -15.49 -23.79
CA GLY A 371 13.36 -14.78 -24.22
C GLY A 371 12.37 -15.72 -24.89
N LYS A 372 11.30 -16.06 -24.18
CA LYS A 372 10.07 -16.32 -24.89
C LYS A 372 9.66 -14.95 -25.36
N ASP A 373 9.85 -14.71 -26.65
CA ASP A 373 9.13 -13.68 -27.38
C ASP A 373 7.77 -13.54 -26.73
N SER A 374 7.56 -12.38 -26.08
CA SER A 374 6.22 -11.87 -25.90
C SER A 374 5.62 -11.93 -27.29
N ARG A 375 4.79 -12.93 -27.58
CA ARG A 375 3.98 -12.89 -28.79
C ARG A 375 3.34 -11.52 -28.74
N ALA A 376 3.65 -10.69 -29.73
CA ALA A 376 2.95 -9.45 -29.93
C ALA A 376 1.48 -9.82 -29.93
N VAL A 377 0.79 -9.51 -28.84
CA VAL A 377 -0.66 -9.61 -28.82
C VAL A 377 -1.07 -8.49 -29.75
N ASP A 378 -1.63 -8.84 -30.91
CA ASP A 378 -2.04 -7.85 -31.89
C ASP A 378 -3.05 -6.92 -31.21
N LYS A 379 -2.57 -5.73 -30.86
CA LYS A 379 -3.36 -4.71 -30.17
C LYS A 379 -4.31 -4.13 -31.19
N MET A 380 -5.60 -4.38 -31.02
CA MET A 380 -6.66 -3.78 -31.81
C MET A 380 -7.16 -2.52 -31.11
N LEU A 381 -7.65 -1.55 -31.89
CA LEU A 381 -8.25 -0.33 -31.34
C LEU A 381 -9.64 -0.15 -31.93
N LEU A 382 -10.68 -0.30 -31.11
CA LEU A 382 -12.04 0.03 -31.50
C LEU A 382 -12.27 1.52 -31.31
N LYS A 383 -12.67 2.21 -32.37
CA LYS A 383 -13.07 3.63 -32.33
C LYS A 383 -14.55 3.74 -32.61
N GLY A 384 -15.21 4.76 -32.09
CA GLY A 384 -16.62 4.97 -32.42
C GLY A 384 -17.18 6.30 -31.94
N THR A 385 -18.44 6.53 -32.30
CA THR A 385 -19.21 7.72 -31.92
C THR A 385 -20.58 7.32 -31.42
N ILE A 386 -21.04 7.99 -30.36
CA ILE A 386 -22.31 7.71 -29.70
C ILE A 386 -23.17 8.98 -29.71
N ARG A 387 -24.41 8.82 -30.17
CA ARG A 387 -25.38 9.91 -30.31
C ARG A 387 -26.72 9.53 -29.73
N ASP A 388 -27.49 10.53 -29.36
CA ASP A 388 -28.88 10.38 -29.00
C ASP A 388 -29.69 9.98 -30.23
N GLN A 389 -30.59 9.00 -30.11
CA GLN A 389 -31.34 8.48 -31.25
C GLN A 389 -32.34 9.49 -31.82
N THR A 390 -32.91 10.36 -30.99
CA THR A 390 -33.98 11.28 -31.39
C THR A 390 -33.42 12.62 -31.87
N THR A 391 -32.51 13.20 -31.10
CA THR A 391 -31.94 14.52 -31.36
C THR A 391 -30.69 14.47 -32.24
N ASN A 392 -30.08 13.29 -32.38
CA ASN A 392 -28.81 13.07 -33.06
C ASN A 392 -27.63 13.88 -32.48
N LEU A 393 -27.80 14.46 -31.28
CA LEU A 393 -26.72 15.15 -30.56
C LEU A 393 -25.70 14.14 -30.03
N PRO A 394 -24.40 14.50 -29.96
CA PRO A 394 -23.39 13.65 -29.36
C PRO A 394 -23.67 13.41 -27.88
N LEU A 395 -23.46 12.17 -27.42
CA LEU A 395 -23.65 11.80 -26.01
C LEU A 395 -22.30 11.72 -25.29
N PRO A 396 -22.01 12.65 -24.36
CA PRO A 396 -20.79 12.62 -23.59
C PRO A 396 -20.83 11.58 -22.46
N TYR A 397 -19.65 11.08 -22.08
CA TYR A 397 -19.43 10.21 -20.92
C TYR A 397 -20.22 8.89 -20.91
N VAL A 398 -20.63 8.39 -22.08
CA VAL A 398 -21.28 7.09 -22.20
C VAL A 398 -20.31 6.00 -21.78
N ASN A 399 -20.77 4.97 -21.07
CA ASN A 399 -19.95 3.83 -20.68
C ASN A 399 -19.83 2.84 -21.84
N ILE A 400 -18.60 2.47 -22.20
CA ILE A 400 -18.31 1.44 -23.21
C ILE A 400 -17.40 0.40 -22.58
N GLY A 401 -17.80 -0.87 -22.53
CA GLY A 401 -16.94 -1.89 -21.94
C GLY A 401 -17.33 -3.32 -22.31
N ILE A 402 -16.43 -4.25 -22.01
CA ILE A 402 -16.70 -5.67 -22.20
C ILE A 402 -17.48 -6.19 -21.00
N LEU A 403 -18.62 -6.84 -21.28
CA LEU A 403 -19.50 -7.35 -20.24
C LEU A 403 -18.76 -8.36 -19.35
N ASN A 404 -18.80 -8.12 -18.04
CA ASN A 404 -18.16 -8.92 -16.99
C ASN A 404 -16.62 -8.95 -17.01
N LYS A 405 -15.94 -8.04 -17.72
CA LYS A 405 -14.47 -7.95 -17.73
C LYS A 405 -13.99 -6.57 -17.27
N ASP A 406 -12.77 -6.53 -16.75
CA ASP A 406 -12.09 -5.32 -16.26
C ASP A 406 -11.59 -4.42 -17.41
N LYS A 407 -12.32 -4.34 -18.54
CA LYS A 407 -11.94 -3.59 -19.74
C LYS A 407 -13.06 -2.67 -20.22
N GLY A 408 -12.78 -1.37 -20.28
CA GLY A 408 -13.74 -0.36 -20.74
C GLY A 408 -13.14 1.02 -20.91
N THR A 409 -13.97 1.97 -21.31
CA THR A 409 -13.67 3.39 -21.53
C THR A 409 -14.97 4.21 -21.42
N THR A 410 -14.87 5.53 -21.59
CA THR A 410 -16.04 6.42 -21.74
C THR A 410 -15.94 7.29 -22.99
N SER A 411 -17.06 7.84 -23.47
CA SER A 411 -17.05 8.81 -24.56
C SER A 411 -16.66 10.22 -24.10
N ASN A 412 -15.99 10.97 -24.98
CA ASN A 412 -15.63 12.37 -24.74
C ASN A 412 -16.84 13.32 -24.97
N LEU A 413 -16.62 14.63 -24.83
CA LEU A 413 -17.65 15.67 -25.03
C LEU A 413 -18.28 15.68 -26.45
N LYS A 414 -17.60 15.09 -27.44
CA LYS A 414 -18.10 14.94 -28.83
C LYS A 414 -18.77 13.60 -29.08
N GLY A 415 -18.95 12.79 -28.02
CA GLY A 415 -19.51 11.44 -28.09
C GLY A 415 -18.56 10.42 -28.71
N GLU A 416 -17.29 10.74 -28.89
CA GLU A 416 -16.29 9.86 -29.49
C GLU A 416 -15.62 9.00 -28.41
N PHE A 417 -15.26 7.76 -28.74
CA PHE A 417 -14.55 6.88 -27.82
C PHE A 417 -13.46 6.07 -28.53
N GLN A 418 -12.50 5.60 -27.73
CA GLN A 418 -11.48 4.65 -28.14
C GLN A 418 -11.31 3.57 -27.07
N LEU A 419 -11.36 2.30 -27.47
CA LEU A 419 -11.20 1.15 -26.60
C LEU A 419 -10.11 0.22 -27.16
N PRO A 420 -8.93 0.15 -26.52
CA PRO A 420 -7.92 -0.84 -26.85
C PRO A 420 -8.42 -2.25 -26.54
N LEU A 421 -8.19 -3.20 -27.44
CA LEU A 421 -8.64 -4.59 -27.39
C LEU A 421 -7.52 -5.53 -27.84
N VAL A 422 -7.70 -6.82 -27.57
CA VAL A 422 -6.84 -7.90 -28.07
C VAL A 422 -7.69 -8.97 -28.77
N ASP A 423 -7.10 -9.83 -29.60
CA ASP A 423 -7.83 -10.83 -30.39
C ASP A 423 -8.75 -11.74 -29.56
N SER A 424 -8.33 -12.09 -28.34
CA SER A 424 -9.16 -12.90 -27.43
C SER A 424 -10.47 -12.21 -27.03
N ASN A 425 -10.58 -10.89 -27.21
CA ASN A 425 -11.82 -10.14 -26.98
C ASN A 425 -12.83 -10.23 -28.12
N LEU A 426 -12.46 -10.72 -29.30
CA LEU A 426 -13.39 -10.77 -30.44
C LEU A 426 -14.63 -11.63 -30.16
N HIS A 427 -14.52 -12.59 -29.25
CA HIS A 427 -15.62 -13.45 -28.83
C HIS A 427 -16.42 -12.90 -27.63
N ASP A 428 -16.12 -11.68 -27.19
CA ASP A 428 -16.82 -11.05 -26.09
C ASP A 428 -17.99 -10.15 -26.56
N THR A 429 -18.85 -9.81 -25.60
CA THR A 429 -19.94 -8.85 -25.80
C THR A 429 -19.49 -7.46 -25.33
N LEU A 430 -19.51 -6.49 -26.23
CA LEU A 430 -19.37 -5.07 -25.94
C LEU A 430 -20.73 -4.52 -25.51
N ARG A 431 -20.78 -3.90 -24.33
CA ARG A 431 -21.96 -3.19 -23.84
C ARG A 431 -21.70 -1.68 -23.84
N ILE A 432 -22.66 -0.94 -24.37
CA ILE A 432 -22.71 0.53 -24.37
C ILE A 432 -23.91 0.94 -23.52
N SER A 433 -23.70 1.78 -22.50
CA SER A 433 -24.75 2.16 -21.55
C SER A 433 -24.57 3.58 -21.00
N MET A 434 -25.68 4.25 -20.66
CA MET A 434 -25.68 5.58 -20.08
C MET A 434 -26.88 5.72 -19.14
N VAL A 435 -26.72 6.51 -18.07
CA VAL A 435 -27.82 6.86 -17.16
C VAL A 435 -28.93 7.54 -17.97
N GLY A 436 -30.17 7.08 -17.82
CA GLY A 436 -31.32 7.58 -18.59
C GLY A 436 -31.51 6.97 -19.98
N TYR A 437 -30.69 6.01 -20.42
CA TYR A 437 -30.76 5.39 -21.76
C TYR A 437 -30.88 3.86 -21.71
N GLU A 438 -31.49 3.26 -22.73
CA GLU A 438 -31.50 1.82 -22.93
C GLU A 438 -30.10 1.31 -23.33
N PRO A 439 -29.53 0.28 -22.67
CA PRO A 439 -28.22 -0.25 -23.02
C PRO A 439 -28.26 -1.00 -24.35
N ARG A 440 -27.14 -1.00 -25.07
CA ARG A 440 -26.97 -1.76 -26.32
C ARG A 440 -25.77 -2.68 -26.25
N ASP A 441 -25.98 -3.92 -26.72
CA ASP A 441 -24.97 -4.96 -26.76
C ASP A 441 -24.57 -5.30 -28.20
N PHE A 442 -23.28 -5.54 -28.40
CA PHE A 442 -22.69 -5.89 -29.69
C PHE A 442 -21.72 -7.05 -29.51
N TYR A 443 -21.79 -8.04 -30.39
CA TYR A 443 -20.77 -9.08 -30.46
C TYR A 443 -19.54 -8.54 -31.19
N LEU A 444 -18.37 -8.51 -30.54
CA LEU A 444 -17.19 -7.80 -31.05
C LEU A 444 -16.73 -8.35 -32.42
N LYS A 445 -16.83 -9.66 -32.64
CA LYS A 445 -16.52 -10.30 -33.93
C LYS A 445 -17.29 -9.68 -35.10
N ASP A 446 -18.55 -9.31 -34.88
CA ASP A 446 -19.40 -8.77 -35.94
C ASP A 446 -19.11 -7.29 -36.18
N VAL A 447 -18.75 -6.54 -35.14
CA VAL A 447 -18.27 -5.16 -35.27
C VAL A 447 -17.04 -5.10 -36.17
N PHE A 448 -16.03 -5.95 -35.90
CA PHE A 448 -14.77 -5.94 -36.65
C PHE A 448 -14.87 -6.52 -38.08
N LYS A 449 -15.90 -7.31 -38.39
CA LYS A 449 -16.19 -7.76 -39.77
C LYS A 449 -16.76 -6.65 -40.64
N ILE A 450 -17.52 -5.72 -40.05
CA ILE A 450 -18.35 -4.77 -40.81
C ILE A 450 -17.61 -3.44 -40.98
N GLN A 451 -17.11 -2.81 -39.91
CA GLN A 451 -16.39 -1.54 -39.96
C GLN A 451 -15.43 -1.40 -38.76
N LYS A 452 -14.25 -0.80 -38.97
CA LYS A 452 -13.31 -0.47 -37.88
C LYS A 452 -13.80 0.68 -36.97
N GLN A 453 -14.88 1.38 -37.34
CA GLN A 453 -15.45 2.49 -36.59
C GLN A 453 -16.95 2.26 -36.30
N LEU A 454 -17.30 2.17 -35.02
CA LEU A 454 -18.66 1.87 -34.58
C LEU A 454 -19.48 3.16 -34.39
N LYS A 455 -20.64 3.25 -35.05
CA LYS A 455 -21.61 4.35 -34.85
C LYS A 455 -22.82 3.81 -34.09
N VAL A 456 -23.13 4.40 -32.94
CA VAL A 456 -24.22 3.93 -32.07
C VAL A 456 -25.17 5.08 -31.76
N HIS A 457 -26.46 4.82 -31.94
CA HIS A 457 -27.53 5.65 -31.43
C HIS A 457 -28.15 4.99 -30.21
N LEU A 458 -28.23 5.72 -29.10
CA LEU A 458 -28.87 5.27 -27.87
C LEU A 458 -30.26 5.89 -27.75
N LYS A 459 -31.21 5.05 -27.35
CA LYS A 459 -32.60 5.45 -27.10
C LYS A 459 -32.75 5.86 -25.64
N GLU A 460 -33.37 7.00 -25.40
CA GLU A 460 -33.72 7.43 -24.05
C GLU A 460 -34.71 6.44 -23.42
N LYS A 461 -34.50 6.15 -22.13
CA LYS A 461 -35.33 5.23 -21.36
C LYS A 461 -36.56 5.98 -20.85
N THR A 462 -37.76 5.53 -21.21
CA THR A 462 -39.00 6.04 -20.61
C THR A 462 -39.13 5.50 -19.19
N ILE A 463 -39.22 6.39 -18.20
CA ILE A 463 -39.37 6.04 -16.79
C ILE A 463 -40.71 6.60 -16.29
N GLU A 464 -41.56 5.73 -15.75
CA GLU A 464 -42.75 6.16 -15.02
C GLU A 464 -42.34 6.74 -13.66
N LEU A 465 -42.69 8.00 -13.41
CA LEU A 465 -42.47 8.65 -12.13
C LEU A 465 -43.41 8.02 -11.09
N LYS A 466 -42.84 7.40 -10.05
CA LYS A 466 -43.62 6.97 -8.90
C LYS A 466 -44.06 8.20 -8.11
N GLU A 467 -45.33 8.23 -7.74
CA GLU A 467 -45.92 9.30 -6.92
C GLU A 467 -45.15 9.42 -5.59
N VAL A 468 -44.67 10.63 -5.29
CA VAL A 468 -43.94 10.92 -4.05
C VAL A 468 -44.97 11.24 -2.97
N GLY A 469 -45.10 10.36 -1.98
CA GLY A 469 -45.97 10.60 -0.83
C GLY A 469 -45.50 11.82 -0.03
N ILE A 470 -46.31 12.86 0.02
CA ILE A 470 -46.07 14.02 0.89
C ILE A 470 -46.40 13.61 2.33
N THR A 471 -45.47 13.86 3.26
CA THR A 471 -45.64 13.57 4.68
C THR A 471 -45.77 14.88 5.47
N ASP A 472 -46.83 15.00 6.27
CA ASP A 472 -47.06 16.12 7.20
C ASP A 472 -46.15 16.10 8.44
N LYS A 473 -45.24 15.13 8.57
CA LYS A 473 -44.30 15.05 9.69
C LYS A 473 -43.08 15.94 9.46
N LYS A 474 -42.63 16.59 10.54
CA LYS A 474 -41.39 17.36 10.56
C LYS A 474 -40.19 16.44 10.27
N LEU A 475 -39.61 16.58 9.08
CA LEU A 475 -38.45 15.80 8.65
C LEU A 475 -37.21 16.14 9.48
N VAL A 476 -36.39 15.13 9.73
CA VAL A 476 -35.15 15.23 10.51
C VAL A 476 -33.95 14.97 9.60
N THR A 477 -32.99 15.90 9.59
CA THR A 477 -31.75 15.73 8.83
C THR A 477 -30.76 14.83 9.57
N ARG A 478 -30.17 13.86 8.87
CA ARG A 478 -29.12 12.96 9.36
C ARG A 478 -28.08 12.68 8.28
N ILE A 479 -26.84 12.38 8.70
CA ILE A 479 -25.78 11.92 7.81
C ILE A 479 -25.71 10.39 7.88
N LEU A 480 -25.88 9.73 6.74
CA LEU A 480 -25.82 8.28 6.57
C LEU A 480 -24.56 7.88 5.79
N GLY A 481 -23.93 6.77 6.12
CA GLY A 481 -22.70 6.29 5.46
C GLY A 481 -21.43 6.51 6.29
N ASN A 482 -20.29 6.56 5.60
CA ASN A 482 -18.95 6.60 6.18
C ASN A 482 -18.46 8.05 6.33
N LYS A 483 -18.07 8.42 7.55
CA LYS A 483 -17.68 9.80 7.89
C LYS A 483 -16.18 9.99 8.10
N THR A 484 -15.38 8.98 7.75
CA THR A 484 -13.92 9.07 7.88
C THR A 484 -13.35 10.21 7.04
N ASP A 485 -12.42 10.93 7.66
CA ASP A 485 -11.58 11.96 7.09
C ASP A 485 -10.09 11.64 7.26
N SER A 486 -9.77 10.36 7.52
CA SER A 486 -8.40 9.86 7.67
C SER A 486 -7.52 10.32 6.51
N LYS A 487 -6.32 10.81 6.85
CA LYS A 487 -5.31 11.20 5.87
C LYS A 487 -4.31 10.09 5.57
N PHE A 488 -4.28 9.06 6.40
CA PHE A 488 -3.38 7.92 6.27
C PHE A 488 -4.03 6.77 5.51
N PHE A 489 -5.27 6.43 5.86
CA PHE A 489 -6.01 5.41 5.14
C PHE A 489 -6.66 5.99 3.90
N GLY A 490 -6.19 5.52 2.74
CA GLY A 490 -6.64 5.95 1.44
C GLY A 490 -7.31 4.84 0.65
N GLY A 491 -8.45 5.12 0.04
CA GLY A 491 -9.03 4.31 -1.03
C GLY A 491 -8.82 4.98 -2.37
N LYS A 492 -8.19 4.29 -3.31
CA LYS A 492 -8.07 4.71 -4.72
C LYS A 492 -9.04 3.93 -5.60
N PHE A 493 -9.26 4.42 -6.81
CA PHE A 493 -9.89 3.62 -7.86
C PHE A 493 -9.03 2.38 -8.15
N ALA A 494 -9.68 1.25 -8.44
CA ALA A 494 -8.99 -0.03 -8.63
C ALA A 494 -8.31 -0.16 -10.01
N SER A 495 -8.56 0.77 -10.92
CA SER A 495 -7.84 0.95 -12.18
C SER A 495 -7.73 2.44 -12.47
N GLY A 496 -6.72 2.81 -13.25
CA GLY A 496 -6.64 4.13 -13.82
C GLY A 496 -7.47 4.35 -15.09
N ASP A 497 -8.07 3.27 -15.59
CA ASP A 497 -8.94 3.33 -16.76
C ASP A 497 -10.25 4.08 -16.49
N LEU A 498 -10.74 4.77 -17.53
CA LEU A 498 -12.04 5.42 -17.47
C LEU A 498 -13.15 4.40 -17.21
N GLY A 499 -14.07 4.77 -16.33
CA GLY A 499 -15.20 3.94 -15.92
C GLY A 499 -14.94 3.08 -14.69
N SER A 500 -13.76 3.10 -14.08
CA SER A 500 -13.53 2.52 -12.74
C SER A 500 -14.41 3.22 -11.71
N GLU A 501 -14.88 2.47 -10.69
CA GLU A 501 -15.89 2.96 -9.77
C GLU A 501 -15.68 2.44 -8.34
N LEU A 502 -16.01 3.31 -7.37
CA LEU A 502 -16.08 3.03 -5.95
C LEU A 502 -17.49 3.36 -5.44
N ALA A 503 -18.03 2.52 -4.57
CA ALA A 503 -19.34 2.71 -3.97
C ALA A 503 -19.40 2.19 -2.54
N ILE A 504 -20.33 2.74 -1.76
CA ILE A 504 -20.67 2.22 -0.42
C ILE A 504 -22.17 1.96 -0.33
N ARG A 505 -22.57 1.07 0.58
CA ARG A 505 -23.98 0.83 0.89
C ARG A 505 -24.47 1.86 1.91
N ILE A 506 -25.54 2.57 1.58
CA ILE A 506 -26.30 3.43 2.49
C ILE A 506 -27.48 2.62 3.02
N LYS A 507 -27.54 2.45 4.34
CA LYS A 507 -28.67 1.78 4.99
C LYS A 507 -29.82 2.76 5.22
N ILE A 508 -31.00 2.44 4.70
CA ILE A 508 -32.22 3.25 4.83
C ILE A 508 -33.11 2.61 5.89
N LYS A 509 -33.40 3.37 6.97
CA LYS A 509 -34.22 2.89 8.09
C LYS A 509 -35.62 3.50 8.12
N ASN A 510 -35.79 4.69 7.55
CA ASN A 510 -37.03 5.46 7.56
C ASN A 510 -37.41 5.78 6.12
N THR A 511 -38.71 5.72 5.81
CA THR A 511 -39.20 5.83 4.44
C THR A 511 -40.38 6.80 4.35
N PRO A 512 -40.46 7.63 3.29
CA PRO A 512 -39.40 7.88 2.30
C PRO A 512 -38.19 8.61 2.91
N THR A 513 -36.99 8.35 2.38
CA THR A 513 -35.78 9.14 2.69
C THR A 513 -35.41 9.98 1.47
N TYR A 514 -35.27 11.29 1.67
CA TYR A 514 -34.82 12.25 0.66
C TYR A 514 -33.31 12.46 0.78
N LEU A 515 -32.57 12.28 -0.33
CA LEU A 515 -31.12 12.49 -0.35
C LEU A 515 -30.83 13.94 -0.79
N GLU A 516 -30.17 14.71 0.08
CA GLU A 516 -29.92 16.13 -0.15
C GLU A 516 -28.52 16.41 -0.68
N ASN A 517 -27.49 15.82 -0.07
CA ASN A 517 -26.10 15.98 -0.49
C ASN A 517 -25.39 14.64 -0.48
N PHE A 518 -24.54 14.40 -1.47
CA PHE A 518 -23.53 13.35 -1.45
C PHE A 518 -22.16 13.95 -1.15
N SER A 519 -21.52 13.44 -0.10
CA SER A 519 -20.26 13.96 0.40
C SER A 519 -19.17 12.91 0.35
N PHE A 520 -17.95 13.34 0.04
CA PHE A 520 -16.75 12.51 0.11
C PHE A 520 -15.53 13.32 0.57
N THR A 521 -14.57 12.65 1.21
CA THR A 521 -13.32 13.30 1.66
C THR A 521 -12.14 12.79 0.84
N ILE A 522 -11.34 13.72 0.31
CA ILE A 522 -10.10 13.43 -0.40
C ILE A 522 -8.92 13.64 0.56
N SER A 523 -8.14 12.58 0.83
CA SER A 523 -6.94 12.64 1.68
C SER A 523 -5.70 13.11 0.92
N TYR A 524 -5.61 12.76 -0.36
CA TYR A 524 -4.50 13.13 -1.25
C TYR A 524 -5.01 13.37 -2.67
N ASN A 525 -4.53 14.44 -3.30
CA ASN A 525 -4.88 14.82 -4.66
C ASN A 525 -3.69 15.44 -5.38
N THR A 526 -3.30 14.91 -6.52
CA THR A 526 -2.33 15.54 -7.45
C THR A 526 -2.89 15.78 -8.84
N ALA A 527 -4.18 15.51 -9.06
CA ALA A 527 -4.81 15.75 -10.34
C ALA A 527 -5.13 17.24 -10.49
N ASP A 528 -4.72 17.84 -11.62
CA ASP A 528 -5.10 19.22 -11.96
C ASP A 528 -6.62 19.36 -12.04
N THR A 529 -7.26 18.38 -12.70
CA THR A 529 -8.71 18.21 -12.79
C THR A 529 -9.06 16.72 -12.81
N ALA A 530 -10.03 16.32 -11.99
CA ALA A 530 -10.62 14.99 -11.98
C ALA A 530 -12.15 15.11 -12.02
N THR A 531 -12.77 14.41 -12.96
CA THR A 531 -14.21 14.45 -13.19
C THR A 531 -14.82 13.07 -12.93
N PHE A 532 -15.86 13.07 -12.11
CA PHE A 532 -16.59 11.88 -11.69
C PHE A 532 -18.06 11.94 -12.07
N ARG A 533 -18.66 10.78 -12.29
CA ARG A 533 -20.12 10.61 -12.26
C ARG A 533 -20.54 10.08 -10.88
N VAL A 534 -21.58 10.67 -10.30
CA VAL A 534 -22.28 10.06 -9.17
C VAL A 534 -23.24 9.01 -9.69
N ASN A 535 -23.19 7.82 -9.09
CA ASN A 535 -24.14 6.75 -9.37
C ASN A 535 -24.87 6.34 -8.08
N ILE A 536 -26.17 6.04 -8.21
CA ILE A 536 -26.97 5.49 -7.13
C ILE A 536 -27.64 4.22 -7.65
N TYR A 537 -27.45 3.10 -6.96
CA TYR A 537 -27.99 1.80 -7.38
C TYR A 537 -28.95 1.22 -6.35
N ASN A 538 -29.98 0.53 -6.83
CA ASN A 538 -30.72 -0.39 -5.99
C ASN A 538 -29.87 -1.63 -5.65
N VAL A 539 -30.34 -2.40 -4.66
CA VAL A 539 -29.61 -3.56 -4.14
C VAL A 539 -30.24 -4.84 -4.66
N LYS A 540 -29.43 -5.74 -5.25
CA LYS A 540 -29.82 -7.11 -5.58
C LYS A 540 -28.73 -8.07 -5.10
N ASN A 541 -29.12 -9.12 -4.37
CA ASN A 541 -28.18 -10.09 -3.80
C ASN A 541 -27.03 -9.46 -2.99
N GLY A 542 -27.31 -8.33 -2.33
CA GLY A 542 -26.31 -7.60 -1.52
C GLY A 542 -25.21 -6.90 -2.34
N LEU A 543 -25.41 -6.69 -3.63
CA LEU A 543 -24.53 -5.96 -4.55
C LEU A 543 -25.30 -4.84 -5.27
N PRO A 544 -24.60 -3.82 -5.82
CA PRO A 544 -25.23 -2.84 -6.70
C PRO A 544 -25.79 -3.51 -7.96
N PHE A 545 -27.01 -3.12 -8.37
CA PHE A 545 -27.69 -3.72 -9.52
C PHE A 545 -28.03 -2.71 -10.62
N GLU A 546 -29.15 -2.00 -10.51
CA GLU A 546 -29.59 -1.01 -11.50
C GLU A 546 -29.40 0.41 -10.98
N ASN A 547 -28.86 1.29 -11.83
CA ASN A 547 -28.74 2.70 -11.50
C ASN A 547 -30.14 3.33 -11.53
N ILE A 548 -30.54 3.97 -10.43
CA ILE A 548 -31.87 4.55 -10.25
C ILE A 548 -31.95 6.01 -10.68
N LEU A 549 -30.81 6.63 -11.01
CA LEU A 549 -30.77 8.00 -11.51
C LEU A 549 -31.33 8.05 -12.94
N THR A 550 -31.98 9.18 -13.25
CA THR A 550 -32.55 9.46 -14.56
C THR A 550 -31.69 10.43 -15.38
N HIS A 551 -30.82 11.19 -14.70
CA HIS A 551 -29.92 12.16 -15.30
C HIS A 551 -28.49 11.96 -14.77
N ASN A 552 -27.51 12.39 -15.56
CA ASN A 552 -26.13 12.43 -15.10
C ASN A 552 -25.94 13.49 -14.01
N ILE A 553 -25.26 13.10 -12.94
CA ILE A 553 -24.76 14.00 -11.91
C ILE A 553 -23.24 13.95 -12.00
N ILE A 554 -22.64 15.06 -12.41
CA ILE A 554 -21.20 15.16 -12.69
C ILE A 554 -20.55 16.05 -11.65
N ALA A 555 -19.43 15.59 -11.10
CA ALA A 555 -18.64 16.34 -10.14
C ALA A 555 -17.20 16.49 -10.64
N THR A 556 -16.73 17.72 -10.69
CA THR A 556 -15.34 18.03 -11.04
C THR A 556 -14.61 18.56 -9.82
N VAL A 557 -13.43 18.00 -9.56
CA VAL A 557 -12.55 18.41 -8.48
C VAL A 557 -11.21 18.80 -9.09
N ASN A 558 -10.65 19.91 -8.62
CA ASN A 558 -9.30 20.32 -8.99
C ASN A 558 -8.30 19.78 -7.96
N ASN A 559 -7.05 20.24 -7.99
CA ASN A 559 -6.02 19.92 -6.99
C ASN A 559 -6.37 20.46 -5.58
N ARG A 560 -7.36 19.85 -4.94
CA ARG A 560 -7.81 20.10 -3.57
C ARG A 560 -8.01 18.81 -2.81
N THR A 561 -7.75 18.86 -1.51
CA THR A 561 -8.04 17.81 -0.53
C THR A 561 -9.17 18.26 0.40
N GLY A 562 -9.59 17.38 1.31
CA GLY A 562 -10.66 17.63 2.27
C GLY A 562 -12.04 17.25 1.76
N LYS A 563 -13.07 17.73 2.47
CA LYS A 563 -14.46 17.38 2.21
C LYS A 563 -14.97 18.06 0.94
N ILE A 564 -15.74 17.32 0.15
CA ILE A 564 -16.42 17.76 -1.05
C ILE A 564 -17.89 17.34 -0.94
N ASP A 565 -18.79 18.27 -1.25
CA ASP A 565 -20.23 18.08 -1.20
C ASP A 565 -20.82 18.28 -2.61
N ILE A 566 -21.65 17.35 -3.05
CA ILE A 566 -22.42 17.39 -4.31
C ILE A 566 -23.89 17.53 -3.93
N ASP A 567 -24.53 18.60 -4.42
CA ASP A 567 -25.95 18.84 -4.22
C ASP A 567 -26.80 17.84 -5.03
N LEU A 568 -27.59 17.05 -4.33
CA LEU A 568 -28.55 16.10 -4.89
C LEU A 568 -29.99 16.63 -4.88
N SER A 569 -30.26 17.75 -4.20
CA SER A 569 -31.61 18.30 -4.03
C SER A 569 -32.26 18.66 -5.37
N ALA A 570 -31.48 19.18 -6.33
CA ALA A 570 -31.93 19.48 -7.68
C ALA A 570 -32.43 18.25 -8.46
N TYR A 571 -32.07 17.04 -8.03
CA TYR A 571 -32.42 15.79 -8.68
C TYR A 571 -33.56 15.03 -7.98
N ASN A 572 -34.08 15.55 -6.86
CA ASN A 572 -35.21 14.98 -6.10
C ASN A 572 -35.08 13.48 -5.81
N VAL A 573 -33.87 13.00 -5.50
CA VAL A 573 -33.62 11.57 -5.29
C VAL A 573 -34.27 11.09 -4.00
N THR A 574 -35.28 10.23 -4.14
CA THR A 574 -36.03 9.64 -3.03
C THR A 574 -35.83 8.13 -3.01
N VAL A 575 -35.52 7.58 -1.84
CA VAL A 575 -35.26 6.15 -1.65
C VAL A 575 -36.10 5.57 -0.50
N SER A 576 -36.58 4.35 -0.68
CA SER A 576 -37.37 3.61 0.32
C SER A 576 -36.68 2.33 0.80
N GLU A 577 -35.54 1.99 0.21
CA GLU A 577 -34.76 0.81 0.52
C GLU A 577 -33.28 1.18 0.54
N ASP A 578 -32.44 0.29 1.07
CA ASP A 578 -30.99 0.43 0.99
C ASP A 578 -30.54 0.68 -0.45
N VAL A 579 -29.56 1.57 -0.61
CA VAL A 579 -28.97 1.88 -1.91
C VAL A 579 -27.45 1.83 -1.83
N PHE A 580 -26.82 1.66 -2.98
CA PHE A 580 -25.41 1.97 -3.13
C PHE A 580 -25.26 3.37 -3.71
N ILE A 581 -24.32 4.15 -3.20
CA ILE A 581 -23.90 5.42 -3.79
C ILE A 581 -22.40 5.42 -4.01
N GLY A 582 -21.95 5.97 -5.14
CA GLY A 582 -20.56 5.91 -5.54
C GLY A 582 -20.13 6.96 -6.55
N LEU A 583 -18.82 7.00 -6.79
CA LEU A 583 -18.17 7.82 -7.80
C LEU A 583 -17.57 6.92 -8.86
N GLN A 584 -17.80 7.26 -10.12
CA GLN A 584 -17.19 6.64 -11.30
C GLN A 584 -16.24 7.62 -11.98
N TRP A 585 -15.02 7.20 -12.28
CA TRP A 585 -14.02 8.00 -12.99
C TRP A 585 -14.43 8.23 -14.45
N LEU A 586 -14.53 9.49 -14.89
CA LEU A 586 -14.92 9.84 -16.26
C LEU A 586 -13.80 10.47 -17.08
N GLU A 587 -13.05 11.39 -16.49
CA GLU A 587 -12.04 12.18 -17.17
C GLU A 587 -11.05 12.78 -16.15
N GLY A 588 -9.80 12.99 -16.58
CA GLY A 588 -8.75 13.59 -15.77
C GLY A 588 -7.38 13.02 -16.13
N SER A 589 -6.36 13.86 -16.14
CA SER A 589 -4.98 13.39 -16.23
C SER A 589 -4.62 12.73 -14.90
N HIS A 590 -4.30 11.43 -14.92
CA HIS A 590 -3.82 10.67 -13.75
C HIS A 590 -4.88 10.36 -12.68
N SER A 591 -5.73 9.37 -12.97
CA SER A 591 -6.60 8.66 -12.01
C SER A 591 -5.92 8.18 -10.72
N SER A 592 -4.60 8.00 -10.74
CA SER A 592 -3.76 7.60 -9.61
C SER A 592 -3.51 8.72 -8.60
N GLY A 593 -3.83 9.97 -8.96
CA GLY A 593 -3.63 11.15 -8.14
C GLY A 593 -4.69 11.38 -7.07
N VAL A 594 -5.89 10.80 -7.17
CA VAL A 594 -6.99 11.04 -6.22
C VAL A 594 -7.13 9.86 -5.24
N THR A 595 -6.97 10.15 -3.96
CA THR A 595 -7.14 9.20 -2.86
C THR A 595 -8.25 9.69 -1.92
N PHE A 596 -9.26 8.86 -1.69
CA PHE A 596 -10.33 9.17 -0.75
C PHE A 596 -9.94 8.72 0.65
N SER A 597 -10.28 9.50 1.68
CA SER A 597 -10.15 9.04 3.07
C SER A 597 -10.90 7.73 3.25
N ALA A 598 -10.32 6.79 3.98
CA ALA A 598 -10.90 5.47 4.25
C ALA A 598 -10.76 5.11 5.73
N GLY A 599 -11.39 4.02 6.15
CA GLY A 599 -11.27 3.53 7.53
C GLY A 599 -11.88 2.16 7.73
N PHE A 600 -11.44 1.45 8.76
CA PHE A 600 -11.78 0.05 9.03
C PHE A 600 -13.10 -0.15 9.80
N THR A 601 -13.55 0.85 10.56
CA THR A 601 -14.82 0.81 11.31
C THR A 601 -16.05 1.14 10.45
N ASN A 602 -15.82 1.48 9.18
CA ASN A 602 -16.81 1.95 8.23
C ASN A 602 -17.51 0.83 7.44
N HIS A 603 -18.59 1.17 6.73
CA HIS A 603 -19.17 0.26 5.74
C HIS A 603 -18.16 -0.02 4.61
N LYS A 604 -17.99 -1.30 4.27
CA LYS A 604 -17.08 -1.81 3.23
C LYS A 604 -17.24 -1.08 1.89
N THR A 605 -16.12 -0.91 1.18
CA THR A 605 -16.11 -0.36 -0.18
C THR A 605 -16.42 -1.45 -1.21
N TYR A 606 -17.21 -1.10 -2.20
CA TYR A 606 -17.53 -1.93 -3.36
C TYR A 606 -16.90 -1.26 -4.56
N TYR A 607 -16.19 -2.03 -5.40
CA TYR A 607 -15.44 -1.45 -6.50
C TYR A 607 -15.51 -2.30 -7.76
N ARG A 608 -15.20 -1.67 -8.90
CA ARG A 608 -15.00 -2.34 -10.18
C ARG A 608 -13.97 -1.57 -11.03
N LYS A 609 -13.17 -2.30 -11.82
CA LYS A 609 -12.10 -1.70 -12.65
C LYS A 609 -12.64 -1.06 -13.94
N ALA A 610 -13.81 -1.49 -14.41
CA ALA A 610 -14.50 -0.90 -15.55
C ALA A 610 -16.03 -0.89 -15.33
N SER A 611 -16.74 -0.03 -16.06
CA SER A 611 -18.19 0.18 -15.92
C SER A 611 -19.06 -1.06 -16.18
N GLN A 612 -18.53 -2.06 -16.91
CA GLN A 612 -19.22 -3.31 -17.23
C GLN A 612 -18.61 -4.52 -16.50
N ALA A 613 -17.62 -4.29 -15.62
CA ALA A 613 -17.00 -5.33 -14.82
C ALA A 613 -17.88 -5.77 -13.65
N ARG A 614 -17.54 -6.92 -13.07
CA ARG A 614 -18.18 -7.44 -11.85
C ARG A 614 -17.77 -6.60 -10.63
N TRP A 615 -18.71 -6.39 -9.72
CA TRP A 615 -18.44 -5.78 -8.43
C TRP A 615 -17.61 -6.69 -7.54
N LYS A 616 -16.54 -6.12 -6.95
CA LYS A 616 -15.71 -6.72 -5.91
C LYS A 616 -15.91 -5.94 -4.60
N LYS A 617 -15.51 -6.54 -3.47
CA LYS A 617 -15.62 -5.93 -2.14
C LYS A 617 -14.24 -5.74 -1.54
N TYR A 618 -14.04 -4.63 -0.85
CA TYR A 618 -12.83 -4.32 -0.09
C TYR A 618 -13.22 -4.01 1.37
N PRO A 619 -12.49 -4.54 2.37
CA PRO A 619 -12.89 -4.46 3.77
C PRO A 619 -12.90 -3.03 4.32
N MET A 620 -12.05 -2.14 3.81
CA MET A 620 -11.98 -0.74 4.24
C MET A 620 -13.07 0.10 3.57
N GLY A 621 -13.71 1.00 4.31
CA GLY A 621 -14.77 1.89 3.82
C GLY A 621 -14.27 3.28 3.48
N VAL A 622 -14.38 3.69 2.21
CA VAL A 622 -14.12 5.08 1.79
C VAL A 622 -15.12 6.03 2.44
N GLY A 623 -14.69 7.26 2.73
CA GLY A 623 -15.39 8.33 3.44
C GLY A 623 -16.50 8.96 2.63
N PHE A 624 -17.39 8.14 2.09
CA PHE A 624 -18.58 8.51 1.34
C PHE A 624 -19.77 8.57 2.30
N ASN A 625 -20.55 9.63 2.25
CA ASN A 625 -21.77 9.74 3.05
C ASN A 625 -22.82 10.61 2.36
N VAL A 626 -24.07 10.51 2.80
CA VAL A 626 -25.17 11.34 2.32
C VAL A 626 -25.81 12.08 3.47
N THR A 627 -26.09 13.37 3.25
CA THR A 627 -27.05 14.10 4.08
C THR A 627 -28.44 13.77 3.59
N ALA A 628 -29.30 13.30 4.48
CA ALA A 628 -30.63 12.83 4.15
C ALA A 628 -31.69 13.34 5.14
N LYS A 629 -32.92 13.51 4.66
CA LYS A 629 -34.11 13.89 5.44
C LYS A 629 -35.16 12.79 5.41
N TYR A 630 -35.78 12.50 6.55
CA TYR A 630 -36.89 11.56 6.71
C TYR A 630 -37.72 11.86 7.97
#